data_AF-A0A9E5TB13-F1
#
_entry.id   AF-A0A9E5TB13-F1
#
_cell.length_a   1.000
_cell.length_b   1.000
_cell.length_c   1.000
_cell.angle_alpha   90.00
_cell.angle_beta   90.00
_cell.angle_gamma   90.00
#
_symmetry.space_group_name_H-M   'P 1'
#
loop_
_entity.id
_entity.type
_entity.pdbx_description
1 polymer ?
#
loop_
_entity_poly.entity_id
_entity_poly.type
_entity_poly.pdbx_seq_one_letter_code
_entity_poly.pdbx_strand_id
1 'polypeptide(L)'
;MSLQLNQRALRIGERILESSTAYRVASIRLASGARLVDCGVRAAGGLEAGRLLAECCMAGLGQVRFVPGDPQLGPGPTLQVRTDQPLAACMAAQYAGWEIKVRDFFAMGSGPMRAAAGREEIFNAIGHTESAAAVLGVLETRIFPDDDVVGYLAESCGVPSGQVTLLIAPTASLAGNVQIVARSVETALHKLYELNVDLTRVLSGYGTAPLPPVAADDLAAIGRTNDAILYGSQVTLWVAGEDASWKEIGPQIPSIRSPDYGEPFAKIFQRYDHDFYKIDRKLFSPAVVQLINVETGSTFRFGKTNPEIVRLSFGT
;
A
#
# COMPACT_ATOMS: atom_id res chain seq x y z
N MET A 1 -7.72 24.03 -0.36
CA MET A 1 -8.39 23.40 -1.52
C MET A 1 -8.39 21.89 -1.30
N SER A 2 -9.51 21.20 -1.54
CA SER A 2 -9.54 19.73 -1.48
C SER A 2 -8.65 19.13 -2.57
N LEU A 3 -7.87 18.10 -2.25
CA LEU A 3 -7.00 17.38 -3.19
C LEU A 3 -7.80 16.50 -4.18
N GLN A 4 -9.11 16.31 -3.95
CA GLN A 4 -10.02 15.50 -4.76
C GLN A 4 -9.46 14.10 -5.04
N LEU A 5 -9.20 13.35 -3.97
CA LEU A 5 -8.49 12.08 -3.99
C LEU A 5 -9.22 11.05 -4.86
N ASN A 6 -10.55 10.93 -4.73
CA ASN A 6 -11.31 9.99 -5.56
C ASN A 6 -11.33 10.40 -7.03
N GLN A 7 -11.55 11.68 -7.34
CA GLN A 7 -11.56 12.16 -8.73
C GLN A 7 -10.21 11.96 -9.43
N ARG A 8 -9.10 12.05 -8.70
CA ARG A 8 -7.77 11.73 -9.22
C ARG A 8 -7.60 10.24 -9.51
N ALA A 9 -7.96 9.37 -8.57
CA ALA A 9 -7.87 7.93 -8.79
C ALA A 9 -8.80 7.45 -9.91
N LEU A 10 -10.04 7.97 -9.97
CA LEU A 10 -10.99 7.64 -11.03
C LEU A 10 -10.42 7.92 -12.43
N ARG A 11 -9.68 9.02 -12.61
CA ARG A 11 -8.99 9.29 -13.89
C ARG A 11 -7.93 8.24 -14.25
N ILE A 12 -7.27 7.65 -13.25
CA ILE A 12 -6.34 6.54 -13.48
C ILE A 12 -7.13 5.26 -13.81
N GLY A 13 -8.22 5.01 -13.08
CA GLY A 13 -9.16 3.92 -13.36
C GLY A 13 -9.71 3.94 -14.79
N GLU A 14 -10.10 5.10 -15.30
CA GLU A 14 -10.56 5.23 -16.70
C GLU A 14 -9.43 4.92 -17.69
N ARG A 15 -8.21 5.41 -17.45
CA ARG A 15 -7.05 5.08 -18.30
C ARG A 15 -6.75 3.58 -18.33
N ILE A 16 -6.92 2.88 -17.20
CA ILE A 16 -6.78 1.43 -17.13
C ILE A 16 -7.81 0.76 -18.07
N LEU A 17 -9.04 1.25 -18.08
CA LEU A 17 -10.15 0.68 -18.86
C LEU A 17 -10.03 0.97 -20.36
N GLU A 18 -9.66 2.20 -20.72
CA GLU A 18 -9.37 2.62 -22.10
C GLU A 18 -8.31 1.73 -22.77
N SER A 19 -7.36 1.23 -21.98
CA SER A 19 -6.27 0.33 -22.44
C SER A 19 -6.38 -1.07 -21.84
N SER A 20 -7.60 -1.54 -21.57
CA SER A 20 -7.85 -2.80 -20.85
C SER A 20 -7.16 -4.02 -21.46
N THR A 21 -7.14 -4.14 -22.80
CA THR A 21 -6.41 -5.20 -23.51
C THR A 21 -4.90 -5.14 -23.26
N ALA A 22 -4.30 -3.96 -23.28
CA ALA A 22 -2.86 -3.78 -23.07
C ALA A 22 -2.45 -4.10 -21.63
N TYR A 23 -3.30 -3.78 -20.66
CA TYR A 23 -3.08 -4.08 -19.25
C TYR A 23 -3.61 -5.46 -18.84
N ARG A 24 -4.28 -6.18 -19.75
CA ARG A 24 -4.89 -7.50 -19.55
C ARG A 24 -5.83 -7.52 -18.34
N VAL A 25 -6.64 -6.48 -18.21
CA VAL A 25 -7.68 -6.33 -17.17
C VAL A 25 -9.07 -6.49 -17.80
N ALA A 26 -10.06 -6.83 -16.97
CA ALA A 26 -11.46 -6.92 -17.41
C ALA A 26 -12.36 -6.04 -16.55
N SER A 27 -13.45 -5.54 -17.11
CA SER A 27 -14.45 -4.79 -16.35
C SER A 27 -15.79 -5.49 -16.34
N ILE A 28 -16.49 -5.38 -15.22
CA ILE A 28 -17.83 -5.94 -15.01
C ILE A 28 -18.68 -4.82 -14.42
N ARG A 29 -19.87 -4.63 -14.99
CA ARG A 29 -20.90 -3.76 -14.44
C ARG A 29 -21.87 -4.63 -13.64
N LEU A 30 -22.04 -4.33 -12.36
CA LEU A 30 -23.01 -5.02 -11.51
C LEU A 30 -24.43 -4.48 -11.70
N ALA A 31 -25.44 -5.16 -11.13
CA ALA A 31 -26.84 -4.74 -11.26
C ALA A 31 -27.10 -3.40 -10.56
N SER A 32 -26.40 -3.11 -9.47
CA SER A 32 -26.38 -1.80 -8.79
C SER A 32 -25.79 -0.65 -9.63
N GLY A 33 -25.19 -0.97 -10.77
CA GLY A 33 -24.48 -0.02 -11.64
C GLY A 33 -23.02 0.21 -11.23
N ALA A 34 -22.54 -0.35 -10.12
CA ALA A 34 -21.13 -0.26 -9.75
C ALA A 34 -20.23 -0.94 -10.79
N ARG A 35 -19.00 -0.44 -10.89
CA ARG A 35 -17.99 -1.00 -11.79
C ARG A 35 -16.97 -1.79 -11.00
N LEU A 36 -16.79 -3.06 -11.35
CA LEU A 36 -15.65 -3.86 -10.92
C LEU A 36 -14.61 -3.92 -12.04
N VAL A 37 -13.35 -3.81 -11.67
CA VAL A 37 -12.20 -3.94 -12.57
C VAL A 37 -11.34 -5.07 -12.03
N ASP A 38 -11.37 -6.20 -12.72
CA ASP A 38 -10.57 -7.37 -12.41
C ASP A 38 -9.15 -7.18 -12.96
N CYS A 39 -8.20 -7.04 -12.03
CA CYS A 39 -6.78 -6.87 -12.31
C CYS A 39 -5.95 -8.13 -12.04
N GLY A 40 -6.55 -9.28 -11.69
CA GLY A 40 -5.76 -10.47 -11.36
C GLY A 40 -6.51 -11.69 -10.82
N VAL A 41 -7.84 -11.66 -10.71
CA VAL A 41 -8.65 -12.78 -10.21
C VAL A 41 -8.94 -13.79 -11.33
N ARG A 42 -9.60 -13.35 -12.40
CA ARG A 42 -9.79 -14.12 -13.64
C ARG A 42 -8.96 -13.55 -14.78
N ALA A 43 -8.86 -12.22 -14.84
CA ALA A 43 -7.96 -11.52 -15.73
C ALA A 43 -6.50 -11.80 -15.36
N ALA A 44 -5.62 -11.84 -16.36
CA ALA A 44 -4.19 -12.08 -16.12
C ALA A 44 -3.51 -10.90 -15.41
N GLY A 45 -4.01 -9.66 -15.61
CA GLY A 45 -3.39 -8.45 -15.12
C GLY A 45 -1.97 -8.28 -15.66
N GLY A 46 -1.10 -7.63 -14.90
CA GLY A 46 0.30 -7.46 -15.28
C GLY A 46 1.06 -6.48 -14.41
N LEU A 47 2.33 -6.29 -14.74
CA LEU A 47 3.18 -5.33 -14.04
C LEU A 47 2.62 -3.90 -14.15
N GLU A 48 2.25 -3.46 -15.36
CA GLU A 48 1.66 -2.13 -15.55
C GLU A 48 0.26 -2.00 -14.91
N ALA A 49 -0.55 -3.07 -14.91
CA ALA A 49 -1.82 -3.08 -14.19
C ALA A 49 -1.59 -2.88 -12.69
N GLY A 50 -0.61 -3.58 -12.10
CA GLY A 50 -0.20 -3.41 -10.71
C GLY A 50 0.38 -2.03 -10.39
N ARG A 51 1.18 -1.47 -11.30
CA ARG A 51 1.74 -0.11 -11.15
C ARG A 51 0.63 0.94 -11.11
N LEU A 52 -0.33 0.85 -12.01
CA LEU A 52 -1.50 1.75 -12.04
C LEU A 52 -2.44 1.49 -10.85
N LEU A 53 -2.59 0.23 -10.42
CA LEU A 53 -3.34 -0.14 -9.20
C LEU A 53 -2.74 0.53 -7.95
N ALA A 54 -1.40 0.53 -7.84
CA ALA A 54 -0.70 1.23 -6.77
C ALA A 54 -0.91 2.77 -6.85
N GLU A 55 -0.84 3.35 -8.05
CA GLU A 55 -1.10 4.79 -8.23
C GLU A 55 -2.57 5.16 -7.94
N CYS A 56 -3.53 4.26 -8.22
CA CYS A 56 -4.92 4.39 -7.76
C CYS A 56 -5.01 4.36 -6.23
N CYS A 57 -4.30 3.43 -5.56
CA CYS A 57 -4.22 3.39 -4.10
C CYS A 57 -3.69 4.71 -3.55
N MET A 58 -2.69 5.30 -4.20
CA MET A 58 -2.09 6.59 -3.83
C MET A 58 -2.88 7.82 -4.33
N ALA A 59 -4.12 7.66 -4.80
CA ALA A 59 -4.96 8.74 -5.32
C ALA A 59 -4.30 9.60 -6.42
N GLY A 60 -3.39 9.02 -7.21
CA GLY A 60 -2.62 9.75 -8.22
C GLY A 60 -1.74 10.87 -7.66
N LEU A 61 -1.41 10.81 -6.38
CA LEU A 61 -0.46 11.70 -5.68
C LEU A 61 0.91 11.03 -5.47
N GLY A 62 1.03 9.76 -5.81
CA GLY A 62 2.29 9.03 -5.90
C GLY A 62 2.59 8.61 -7.34
N GLN A 63 3.88 8.41 -7.61
CA GLN A 63 4.36 7.79 -8.84
C GLN A 63 5.09 6.50 -8.51
N VAL A 64 4.77 5.44 -9.24
CA VAL A 64 5.43 4.13 -9.13
C VAL A 64 6.18 3.84 -10.43
N ARG A 65 7.40 3.29 -10.33
CA ARG A 65 8.23 2.90 -11.47
C ARG A 65 8.95 1.59 -11.22
N PHE A 66 9.16 0.81 -12.28
CA PHE A 66 10.13 -0.28 -12.27
C PHE A 66 11.51 0.29 -12.58
N VAL A 67 12.50 -0.04 -11.76
CA VAL A 67 13.90 0.34 -11.95
C VAL A 67 14.79 -0.91 -11.85
N PRO A 68 16.03 -0.88 -12.36
CA PRO A 68 16.97 -1.98 -12.16
C PRO A 68 17.09 -2.36 -10.69
N GLY A 69 17.05 -3.67 -10.41
CA GLY A 69 17.15 -4.18 -9.04
C GLY A 69 18.56 -4.09 -8.47
N ASP A 70 18.65 -4.25 -7.15
CA ASP A 70 19.92 -4.49 -6.47
C ASP A 70 20.23 -6.00 -6.53
N PRO A 71 21.30 -6.43 -7.22
CA PRO A 71 21.66 -7.84 -7.31
C PRO A 71 21.87 -8.52 -5.95
N GLN A 72 22.14 -7.76 -4.89
CA GLN A 72 22.22 -8.30 -3.55
C GLN A 72 20.84 -8.75 -3.04
N LEU A 73 19.78 -8.02 -3.35
CA LEU A 73 18.41 -8.30 -2.91
C LEU A 73 17.65 -9.26 -3.85
N GLY A 74 18.13 -9.47 -5.07
CA GLY A 74 17.60 -10.49 -5.97
C GLY A 74 17.73 -10.13 -7.46
N PRO A 75 17.48 -11.08 -8.36
CA PRO A 75 17.68 -10.89 -9.80
C PRO A 75 16.54 -10.11 -10.51
N GLY A 76 15.53 -9.65 -9.77
CA GLY A 76 14.34 -8.97 -10.30
C GLY A 76 14.46 -7.44 -10.33
N PRO A 77 13.44 -6.74 -10.88
CA PRO A 77 13.38 -5.29 -10.80
C PRO A 77 13.08 -4.83 -9.36
N THR A 78 13.36 -3.56 -9.10
CA THR A 78 12.93 -2.87 -7.88
C THR A 78 11.76 -1.95 -8.24
N LEU A 79 10.78 -1.85 -7.34
CA LEU A 79 9.78 -0.78 -7.40
C LEU A 79 10.33 0.46 -6.74
N GLN A 80 10.28 1.57 -7.45
CA GLN A 80 10.51 2.93 -6.94
C GLN A 80 9.17 3.62 -6.75
N VAL A 81 8.98 4.25 -5.61
CA VAL A 81 7.78 5.01 -5.24
C VAL A 81 8.21 6.40 -4.80
N ARG A 82 7.50 7.44 -5.26
CA ARG A 82 7.71 8.80 -4.76
C ARG A 82 6.43 9.60 -4.64
N THR A 83 6.39 10.54 -3.69
CA THR A 83 5.26 11.46 -3.49
C THR A 83 5.71 12.71 -2.75
N ASP A 84 5.12 13.86 -3.11
CA ASP A 84 5.23 15.14 -2.40
C ASP A 84 3.95 15.45 -1.60
N GLN A 85 3.10 14.44 -1.41
CA GLN A 85 1.89 14.49 -0.58
C GLN A 85 1.81 13.20 0.27
N PRO A 86 2.86 12.86 1.04
CA PRO A 86 2.97 11.54 1.68
C PRO A 86 1.79 11.25 2.62
N LEU A 87 1.32 12.22 3.40
CA LEU A 87 0.17 12.03 4.29
C LEU A 87 -1.11 11.65 3.52
N ALA A 88 -1.46 12.41 2.49
CA ALA A 88 -2.65 12.16 1.70
C ALA A 88 -2.52 10.91 0.82
N ALA A 89 -1.39 10.74 0.14
CA ALA A 89 -1.15 9.62 -0.76
C ALA A 89 -1.04 8.29 -0.01
N CYS A 90 -0.28 8.26 1.08
CA CYS A 90 0.01 7.03 1.80
C CYS A 90 -1.05 6.71 2.86
N MET A 91 -1.38 7.65 3.75
CA MET A 91 -2.21 7.33 4.92
C MET A 91 -3.71 7.51 4.64
N ALA A 92 -4.11 8.60 3.98
CA ALA A 92 -5.51 8.86 3.68
C ALA A 92 -6.06 8.02 2.51
N ALA A 93 -5.17 7.50 1.65
CA ALA A 93 -5.55 6.70 0.49
C ALA A 93 -4.90 5.31 0.48
N GLN A 94 -3.57 5.20 0.31
CA GLN A 94 -2.92 3.91 0.03
C GLN A 94 -3.09 2.88 1.13
N TYR A 95 -2.96 3.28 2.40
CA TYR A 95 -3.01 2.42 3.57
C TYR A 95 -4.24 1.50 3.52
N ALA A 96 -4.02 0.21 3.80
CA ALA A 96 -5.04 -0.82 3.80
C ALA A 96 -5.73 -0.90 5.17
N GLY A 97 -6.33 0.21 5.61
CA GLY A 97 -6.89 0.31 6.96
C GLY A 97 -8.38 -0.02 7.08
N TRP A 98 -9.08 -0.22 5.95
CA TRP A 98 -10.51 -0.54 5.98
C TRP A 98 -10.75 -2.03 5.79
N GLU A 99 -11.10 -2.71 6.88
CA GLU A 99 -11.61 -4.08 6.83
C GLU A 99 -13.05 -4.11 6.33
N ILE A 100 -13.25 -4.71 5.16
CA ILE A 100 -14.57 -4.80 4.54
C ILE A 100 -15.11 -6.20 4.80
N LYS A 101 -16.07 -6.29 5.71
CA LYS A 101 -16.72 -7.54 6.09
C LYS A 101 -18.23 -7.45 5.86
N VAL A 102 -18.71 -8.18 4.86
CA VAL A 102 -20.13 -8.21 4.48
C VAL A 102 -20.53 -9.66 4.24
N ARG A 103 -21.36 -10.21 5.13
CA ARG A 103 -21.68 -11.65 5.15
C ARG A 103 -20.39 -12.48 5.17
N ASP A 104 -20.18 -13.32 4.15
CA ASP A 104 -19.00 -14.17 3.99
C ASP A 104 -17.85 -13.51 3.21
N PHE A 105 -18.07 -12.30 2.69
CA PHE A 105 -17.01 -11.54 2.00
C PHE A 105 -16.10 -10.84 3.01
N PHE A 106 -14.79 -11.01 2.81
CA PHE A 106 -13.74 -10.29 3.51
C PHE A 106 -12.69 -9.79 2.52
N ALA A 107 -12.28 -8.54 2.65
CA ALA A 107 -11.13 -7.98 1.95
C ALA A 107 -10.55 -6.79 2.72
N MET A 108 -9.25 -6.57 2.54
CA MET A 108 -8.61 -5.31 2.93
C MET A 108 -8.87 -4.26 1.85
N GLY A 109 -9.48 -3.15 2.25
CA GLY A 109 -9.77 -2.00 1.42
C GLY A 109 -8.67 -0.94 1.48
N SER A 110 -8.20 -0.52 0.32
CA SER A 110 -7.28 0.60 0.11
C SER A 110 -7.87 1.62 -0.88
N GLY A 111 -7.19 2.74 -1.02
CA GLY A 111 -7.52 3.79 -1.98
C GLY A 111 -8.39 4.89 -1.41
N PRO A 112 -8.69 5.92 -2.22
CA PRO A 112 -9.29 7.15 -1.74
C PRO A 112 -10.75 7.02 -1.30
N MET A 113 -11.45 5.91 -1.56
CA MET A 113 -12.76 5.66 -0.97
C MET A 113 -12.72 5.72 0.57
N ARG A 114 -11.58 5.38 1.18
CA ARG A 114 -11.37 5.46 2.63
C ARG A 114 -11.56 6.89 3.15
N ALA A 115 -11.01 7.88 2.44
CA ALA A 115 -11.18 9.29 2.77
C ALA A 115 -12.63 9.77 2.61
N ALA A 116 -13.40 9.18 1.70
CA ALA A 116 -14.83 9.46 1.56
C ALA A 116 -15.65 8.85 2.71
N ALA A 117 -15.29 7.64 3.14
CA ALA A 117 -15.94 6.99 4.26
C ALA A 117 -15.58 7.63 5.62
N GLY A 118 -14.31 7.98 5.84
CA GLY A 118 -13.84 8.65 7.06
C GLY A 118 -14.11 7.88 8.35
N ARG A 119 -14.27 6.54 8.28
CA ARG A 119 -14.71 5.70 9.42
C ARG A 119 -13.58 5.19 10.31
N GLU A 120 -12.37 5.13 9.78
CA GLU A 120 -11.21 4.61 10.51
C GLU A 120 -10.67 5.65 11.50
N GLU A 121 -10.22 5.20 12.68
CA GLU A 121 -9.71 6.07 13.74
C GLU A 121 -8.55 6.97 13.27
N ILE A 122 -7.75 6.50 12.31
CA ILE A 122 -6.64 7.25 11.75
C ILE A 122 -7.07 8.61 11.17
N PHE A 123 -8.29 8.72 10.62
CA PHE A 123 -8.81 9.98 10.06
C PHE A 123 -9.03 11.06 11.12
N ASN A 124 -9.18 10.70 12.40
CA ASN A 124 -9.21 11.66 13.50
C ASN A 124 -7.83 12.33 13.71
N ALA A 125 -6.76 11.60 13.44
CA ALA A 125 -5.38 12.08 13.62
C ALA A 125 -4.85 12.79 12.38
N ILE A 126 -5.13 12.25 11.18
CA ILE A 126 -4.56 12.79 9.93
C ILE A 126 -5.46 13.79 9.21
N GLY A 127 -6.76 13.86 9.57
CA GLY A 127 -7.74 14.62 8.80
C GLY A 127 -7.93 14.03 7.41
N HIS A 128 -7.94 14.87 6.37
CA HIS A 128 -8.02 14.44 4.95
C HIS A 128 -9.29 13.66 4.54
N THR A 129 -10.37 13.72 5.30
CA THR A 129 -11.68 13.25 4.83
C THR A 129 -12.18 14.08 3.64
N GLU A 130 -12.98 13.48 2.79
CA GLU A 130 -13.46 14.07 1.54
C GLU A 130 -14.95 13.81 1.33
N SER A 131 -15.67 14.79 0.76
CA SER A 131 -16.99 14.54 0.19
C SER A 131 -16.82 14.38 -1.33
N ALA A 132 -17.18 13.20 -1.84
CA ALA A 132 -17.00 12.83 -3.24
C ALA A 132 -18.33 12.53 -3.91
N ALA A 133 -18.43 12.79 -5.22
CA ALA A 133 -19.60 12.38 -6.01
C ALA A 133 -19.51 10.92 -6.49
N ALA A 134 -18.29 10.38 -6.55
CA ALA A 134 -17.98 9.02 -6.95
C ALA A 134 -16.69 8.58 -6.25
N VAL A 135 -16.53 7.27 -6.02
CA VAL A 135 -15.38 6.73 -5.29
C VAL A 135 -14.67 5.62 -6.04
N LEU A 136 -13.37 5.51 -5.80
CA LEU A 136 -12.55 4.39 -6.25
C LEU A 136 -11.91 3.68 -5.04
N GLY A 137 -12.16 2.37 -4.96
CA GLY A 137 -11.52 1.47 -4.00
C GLY A 137 -10.62 0.45 -4.68
N VAL A 138 -9.62 -0.02 -3.94
CA VAL A 138 -8.82 -1.19 -4.31
C VAL A 138 -9.00 -2.26 -3.24
N LEU A 139 -9.37 -3.47 -3.65
CA LEU A 139 -9.57 -4.59 -2.74
C LEU A 139 -8.55 -5.69 -3.03
N GLU A 140 -7.82 -6.09 -2.00
CA GLU A 140 -6.98 -7.27 -2.05
C GLU A 140 -7.83 -8.53 -1.81
N THR A 141 -8.24 -9.20 -2.89
CA THR A 141 -9.17 -10.33 -2.82
C THR A 141 -9.15 -11.23 -4.05
N ARG A 142 -9.48 -12.51 -3.85
CA ARG A 142 -9.80 -13.49 -4.90
C ARG A 142 -11.30 -13.59 -5.20
N ILE A 143 -12.14 -12.97 -4.38
CA ILE A 143 -13.59 -13.10 -4.46
C ILE A 143 -14.13 -11.85 -5.14
N PHE A 144 -15.00 -12.02 -6.13
CA PHE A 144 -15.67 -10.88 -6.74
C PHE A 144 -16.66 -10.29 -5.72
N PRO A 145 -16.56 -8.98 -5.39
CA PRO A 145 -17.58 -8.30 -4.60
C PRO A 145 -18.93 -8.35 -5.31
N ASP A 146 -20.00 -8.57 -4.57
CA ASP A 146 -21.37 -8.54 -5.09
C ASP A 146 -22.04 -7.18 -4.82
N ASP A 147 -23.32 -7.06 -5.19
CA ASP A 147 -24.11 -5.85 -4.98
C ASP A 147 -24.32 -5.51 -3.50
N ASP A 148 -24.25 -6.48 -2.58
CA ASP A 148 -24.36 -6.24 -1.14
C ASP A 148 -23.07 -5.60 -0.60
N VAL A 149 -21.90 -6.12 -1.02
CA VAL A 149 -20.61 -5.49 -0.69
C VAL A 149 -20.55 -4.07 -1.24
N VAL A 150 -20.99 -3.86 -2.48
CA VAL A 150 -21.05 -2.53 -3.08
C VAL A 150 -22.01 -1.60 -2.35
N GLY A 151 -23.20 -2.09 -1.97
CA GLY A 151 -24.19 -1.31 -1.24
C GLY A 151 -23.62 -0.79 0.09
N TYR A 152 -22.93 -1.67 0.84
CA TYR A 152 -22.23 -1.29 2.06
C TYR A 152 -21.17 -0.20 1.83
N LEU A 153 -20.36 -0.34 0.78
CA LEU A 153 -19.31 0.65 0.46
C LEU A 153 -19.91 2.00 0.01
N ALA A 154 -20.95 1.96 -0.80
CA ALA A 154 -21.66 3.13 -1.30
C ALA A 154 -22.27 3.95 -0.15
N GLU A 155 -23.01 3.28 0.74
CA GLU A 155 -23.57 3.89 1.95
C GLU A 155 -22.46 4.47 2.84
N SER A 156 -21.39 3.70 3.04
CA SER A 156 -20.28 4.11 3.87
C SER A 156 -19.56 5.35 3.36
N CYS A 157 -19.45 5.50 2.03
CA CYS A 157 -18.82 6.64 1.38
C CYS A 157 -19.79 7.79 1.07
N GLY A 158 -21.08 7.64 1.36
CA GLY A 158 -22.10 8.65 1.05
C GLY A 158 -22.32 8.89 -0.45
N VAL A 159 -22.15 7.87 -1.30
CA VAL A 159 -22.35 7.95 -2.76
C VAL A 159 -23.39 6.94 -3.25
N PRO A 160 -24.03 7.17 -4.42
CA PRO A 160 -24.86 6.15 -5.05
C PRO A 160 -24.03 4.92 -5.45
N SER A 161 -24.60 3.71 -5.35
CA SER A 161 -23.90 2.46 -5.72
C SER A 161 -23.33 2.49 -7.15
N GLY A 162 -24.04 3.09 -8.10
CA GLY A 162 -23.56 3.26 -9.47
C GLY A 162 -22.31 4.13 -9.64
N GLN A 163 -21.93 4.87 -8.60
CA GLN A 163 -20.75 5.74 -8.53
C GLN A 163 -19.59 5.09 -7.76
N VAL A 164 -19.67 3.78 -7.49
CA VAL A 164 -18.58 3.00 -6.91
C VAL A 164 -17.80 2.30 -8.02
N THR A 165 -16.49 2.49 -8.04
CA THR A 165 -15.55 1.71 -8.86
C THR A 165 -14.60 0.93 -7.95
N LEU A 166 -14.51 -0.39 -8.11
CA LEU A 166 -13.60 -1.25 -7.34
C LEU A 166 -12.61 -1.91 -8.28
N LEU A 167 -11.32 -1.78 -7.99
CA LEU A 167 -10.28 -2.56 -8.63
C LEU A 167 -9.93 -3.73 -7.70
N ILE A 168 -9.88 -4.95 -8.22
CA ILE A 168 -9.62 -6.15 -7.42
C ILE A 168 -8.42 -6.91 -7.94
N ALA A 169 -7.56 -7.37 -7.04
CA ALA A 169 -6.45 -8.26 -7.35
C ALA A 169 -6.10 -9.10 -6.12
N PRO A 170 -5.80 -10.40 -6.27
CA PRO A 170 -5.33 -11.20 -5.16
C PRO A 170 -3.84 -10.99 -4.92
N THR A 171 -3.38 -11.27 -3.71
CA THR A 171 -1.97 -11.12 -3.30
C THR A 171 -1.04 -11.89 -4.23
N ALA A 172 -1.37 -13.14 -4.57
CA ALA A 172 -0.66 -14.00 -5.50
C ALA A 172 -1.03 -13.75 -6.97
N SER A 173 -0.91 -12.49 -7.41
CA SER A 173 -1.04 -12.10 -8.81
C SER A 173 0.04 -11.09 -9.19
N LEU A 174 0.24 -10.87 -10.49
CA LEU A 174 1.18 -9.83 -10.95
C LEU A 174 0.78 -8.43 -10.42
N ALA A 175 -0.52 -8.10 -10.46
CA ALA A 175 -1.00 -6.79 -10.03
C ALA A 175 -0.97 -6.64 -8.51
N GLY A 176 -1.40 -7.66 -7.76
CA GLY A 176 -1.37 -7.69 -6.30
C GLY A 176 0.05 -7.60 -5.76
N ASN A 177 0.96 -8.41 -6.29
CA ASN A 177 2.37 -8.39 -5.91
C ASN A 177 3.00 -7.00 -6.07
N VAL A 178 2.78 -6.34 -7.22
CA VAL A 178 3.30 -4.99 -7.47
C VAL A 178 2.67 -3.96 -6.52
N GLN A 179 1.35 -3.96 -6.32
CA GLN A 179 0.71 -2.93 -5.49
C GLN A 179 1.14 -3.01 -4.02
N ILE A 180 1.34 -4.22 -3.50
CA ILE A 180 1.78 -4.41 -2.11
C ILE A 180 3.20 -3.89 -1.96
N VAL A 181 4.11 -4.29 -2.85
CA VAL A 181 5.53 -3.88 -2.77
C VAL A 181 5.70 -2.37 -2.98
N ALA A 182 4.77 -1.73 -3.70
CA ALA A 182 4.71 -0.27 -3.85
C ALA A 182 4.30 0.50 -2.57
N ARG A 183 4.15 -0.18 -1.42
CA ARG A 183 3.81 0.42 -0.12
C ARG A 183 5.02 0.79 0.72
N SER A 184 6.24 0.72 0.18
CA SER A 184 7.46 1.01 0.96
C SER A 184 7.40 2.36 1.69
N VAL A 185 6.95 3.43 1.03
CA VAL A 185 6.79 4.75 1.67
C VAL A 185 5.65 4.72 2.68
N GLU A 186 4.52 4.09 2.36
CA GLU A 186 3.37 3.97 3.25
C GLU A 186 3.71 3.26 4.57
N THR A 187 4.45 2.15 4.53
CA THR A 187 4.88 1.47 5.76
C THR A 187 5.79 2.33 6.63
N ALA A 188 6.61 3.22 6.05
CA ALA A 188 7.40 4.17 6.82
C ALA A 188 6.52 5.23 7.51
N LEU A 189 5.50 5.73 6.81
CA LEU A 189 4.55 6.71 7.37
C LEU A 189 3.63 6.06 8.42
N HIS A 190 3.15 4.85 8.18
CA HIS A 190 2.39 4.06 9.15
C HIS A 190 3.21 3.82 10.42
N LYS A 191 4.48 3.44 10.26
CA LYS A 191 5.38 3.28 11.40
C LYS A 191 5.58 4.57 12.20
N LEU A 192 5.72 5.72 11.53
CA LEU A 192 5.80 7.02 12.19
C LEU A 192 4.52 7.36 12.96
N TYR A 193 3.35 7.03 12.40
CA TYR A 193 2.05 7.16 13.07
C TYR A 193 1.98 6.31 14.35
N GLU A 194 2.40 5.04 14.29
CA GLU A 194 2.47 4.14 15.46
C GLU A 194 3.50 4.58 16.53
N LEU A 195 4.41 5.48 16.15
CA LEU A 195 5.36 6.14 17.06
C LEU A 195 4.85 7.52 17.54
N ASN A 196 3.59 7.85 17.26
CA ASN A 196 2.93 9.11 17.61
C ASN A 196 3.62 10.35 17.02
N VAL A 197 4.22 10.21 15.84
CA VAL A 197 4.81 11.34 15.12
C VAL A 197 3.73 12.09 14.36
N ASP A 198 3.74 13.41 14.48
CA ASP A 198 2.97 14.29 13.60
C ASP A 198 3.47 14.14 12.15
N LEU A 199 2.66 13.47 11.33
CA LEU A 199 2.99 13.18 9.94
C LEU A 199 2.99 14.42 9.04
N THR A 200 2.46 15.56 9.48
CA THR A 200 2.56 16.82 8.73
C THR A 200 4.01 17.32 8.63
N ARG A 201 4.89 16.80 9.50
CA ARG A 201 6.34 17.04 9.46
C ARG A 201 7.07 16.28 8.36
N VAL A 202 6.39 15.36 7.66
CA VAL A 202 6.95 14.62 6.52
C VAL A 202 6.47 15.28 5.23
N LEU A 203 7.40 15.92 4.52
CA LEU A 203 7.09 16.78 3.37
C LEU A 203 7.05 15.99 2.05
N SER A 204 8.02 15.10 1.87
CA SER A 204 8.12 14.24 0.69
C SER A 204 8.63 12.86 1.09
N GLY A 205 8.27 11.85 0.30
CA GLY A 205 8.71 10.48 0.47
C GLY A 205 9.21 9.88 -0.83
N TYR A 206 10.30 9.12 -0.74
CA TYR A 206 10.85 8.29 -1.81
C TYR A 206 11.17 6.93 -1.23
N GLY A 207 10.81 5.85 -1.91
CA GLY A 207 11.07 4.50 -1.44
C GLY A 207 11.43 3.56 -2.57
N THR A 208 12.23 2.55 -2.24
CA THR A 208 12.50 1.42 -3.12
C THR A 208 12.25 0.10 -2.39
N ALA A 209 11.77 -0.92 -3.10
CA ALA A 209 11.67 -2.29 -2.60
C ALA A 209 11.84 -3.31 -3.75
N PRO A 210 12.57 -4.42 -3.55
CA PRO A 210 12.73 -5.44 -4.58
C PRO A 210 11.39 -6.12 -4.88
N LEU A 211 11.08 -6.35 -6.16
CA LEU A 211 9.84 -7.05 -6.53
C LEU A 211 10.07 -8.57 -6.41
N PRO A 212 9.39 -9.29 -5.50
CA PRO A 212 9.50 -10.73 -5.40
C PRO A 212 8.88 -11.44 -6.62
N PRO A 213 9.29 -12.68 -6.90
CA PRO A 213 8.53 -13.56 -7.78
C PRO A 213 7.12 -13.80 -7.24
N VAL A 214 6.11 -13.79 -8.13
CA VAL A 214 4.73 -14.12 -7.76
C VAL A 214 4.69 -15.51 -7.12
N ALA A 215 4.04 -15.65 -5.97
CA ALA A 215 3.92 -16.92 -5.27
C ALA A 215 2.82 -17.81 -5.88
N ALA A 216 2.80 -19.09 -5.50
CA ALA A 216 1.80 -20.05 -5.95
C ALA A 216 0.41 -19.83 -5.32
N ASP A 217 0.38 -19.23 -4.12
CA ASP A 217 -0.82 -19.00 -3.31
C ASP A 217 -0.69 -17.70 -2.49
N ASP A 218 -1.82 -17.17 -2.02
CA ASP A 218 -1.88 -15.88 -1.33
C ASP A 218 -1.11 -15.89 0.00
N LEU A 219 -1.06 -17.01 0.72
CA LEU A 219 -0.34 -17.10 2.00
C LEU A 219 1.16 -16.95 1.78
N ALA A 220 1.72 -17.65 0.80
CA ALA A 220 3.11 -17.49 0.39
C ALA A 220 3.38 -16.09 -0.20
N ALA A 221 2.42 -15.52 -0.94
CA ALA A 221 2.55 -14.18 -1.50
C ALA A 221 2.62 -13.12 -0.40
N ILE A 222 1.78 -13.22 0.65
CA ILE A 222 1.80 -12.34 1.82
C ILE A 222 3.19 -12.33 2.44
N GLY A 223 3.80 -13.51 2.61
CA GLY A 223 5.17 -13.62 3.12
C GLY A 223 6.18 -12.85 2.26
N ARG A 224 6.22 -13.14 0.96
CA ARG A 224 7.19 -12.55 0.04
C ARG A 224 7.06 -11.05 -0.12
N THR A 225 5.83 -10.54 -0.26
CA THR A 225 5.58 -9.12 -0.48
C THR A 225 5.89 -8.29 0.77
N ASN A 226 5.59 -8.81 1.97
CA ASN A 226 6.01 -8.17 3.21
C ASN A 226 7.52 -8.22 3.38
N ASP A 227 8.16 -9.38 3.15
CA ASP A 227 9.62 -9.52 3.28
C ASP A 227 10.40 -8.58 2.34
N ALA A 228 9.85 -8.31 1.15
CA ALA A 228 10.39 -7.32 0.24
C ALA A 228 10.52 -5.94 0.89
N ILE A 229 9.55 -5.54 1.71
CA ILE A 229 9.54 -4.26 2.41
C ILE A 229 10.38 -4.36 3.69
N LEU A 230 10.07 -5.31 4.57
CA LEU A 230 10.69 -5.48 5.88
C LEU A 230 12.21 -5.65 5.79
N TYR A 231 12.70 -6.37 4.78
CA TYR A 231 14.10 -6.74 4.67
C TYR A 231 14.80 -6.13 3.45
N GLY A 232 14.05 -5.70 2.44
CA GLY A 232 14.61 -5.18 1.19
C GLY A 232 14.43 -3.67 0.96
N SER A 233 13.49 -3.01 1.66
CA SER A 233 13.16 -1.63 1.30
C SER A 233 14.10 -0.58 1.86
N GLN A 234 14.27 0.50 1.10
CA GLN A 234 14.99 1.70 1.53
C GLN A 234 14.10 2.91 1.28
N VAL A 235 13.85 3.69 2.33
CA VAL A 235 12.95 4.85 2.27
C VAL A 235 13.71 6.10 2.67
N THR A 236 13.60 7.15 1.86
CA THR A 236 14.05 8.50 2.18
C THR A 236 12.84 9.38 2.42
N LEU A 237 12.82 10.06 3.57
CA LEU A 237 11.81 11.04 3.93
C LEU A 237 12.47 12.41 4.07
N TRP A 238 11.88 13.41 3.43
CA TRP A 238 12.23 14.81 3.66
C TRP A 238 11.34 15.34 4.77
N VAL A 239 11.96 15.82 5.84
CA VAL A 239 11.28 16.11 7.10
C VAL A 239 11.57 17.52 7.60
N ALA A 240 10.70 18.02 8.47
CA ALA A 240 10.81 19.29 9.17
C ALA A 240 10.81 19.11 10.70
N GLY A 241 11.18 20.15 11.44
CA GLY A 241 11.28 20.17 12.89
C GLY A 241 12.67 19.84 13.42
N GLU A 242 12.79 19.67 14.73
CA GLU A 242 14.09 19.58 15.41
C GLU A 242 14.83 18.26 15.16
N ASP A 243 16.12 18.36 14.82
CA ASP A 243 17.03 17.20 14.66
C ASP A 243 17.06 16.26 15.87
N ALA A 244 16.94 16.81 17.09
CA ALA A 244 16.97 16.02 18.32
C ALA A 244 15.84 14.97 18.33
N SER A 245 14.62 15.37 17.95
CA SER A 245 13.48 14.45 17.85
C SER A 245 13.70 13.37 16.78
N TRP A 246 14.28 13.72 15.64
CA TRP A 246 14.57 12.74 14.57
C TRP A 246 15.67 11.76 14.94
N LYS A 247 16.66 12.18 15.73
CA LYS A 247 17.70 11.29 16.28
C LYS A 247 17.13 10.29 17.28
N GLU A 248 16.12 10.70 18.06
CA GLU A 248 15.45 9.84 19.05
C GLU A 248 14.50 8.84 18.39
N ILE A 249 13.68 9.30 17.44
CA ILE A 249 12.66 8.47 16.77
C ILE A 249 13.29 7.58 15.70
N GLY A 250 14.28 8.09 14.97
CA GLY A 250 14.88 7.44 13.80
C GLY A 250 15.28 5.97 13.99
N PRO A 251 15.98 5.59 15.08
CA PRO A 251 16.34 4.20 15.36
C PRO A 251 15.15 3.25 15.55
N GLN A 252 13.95 3.79 15.81
CA GLN A 252 12.75 3.01 16.08
C GLN A 252 11.94 2.69 14.82
N ILE A 253 12.19 3.41 13.72
CA ILE A 253 11.43 3.27 12.45
C ILE A 253 11.75 1.93 11.76
N PRO A 254 13.01 1.51 11.56
CA PRO A 254 13.29 0.33 10.75
C PRO A 254 12.76 -0.97 11.37
N SER A 255 12.45 -1.94 10.52
CA SER A 255 11.87 -3.25 10.91
C SER A 255 12.73 -3.99 11.93
N ILE A 256 14.05 -3.81 11.91
CA ILE A 256 15.01 -4.42 12.84
C ILE A 256 14.75 -4.09 14.31
N ARG A 257 13.94 -3.08 14.61
CA ARG A 257 13.57 -2.73 15.98
C ARG A 257 12.48 -3.64 16.56
N SER A 258 11.70 -4.30 15.72
CA SER A 258 10.64 -5.21 16.17
C SER A 258 11.23 -6.49 16.78
N PRO A 259 10.66 -7.03 17.88
CA PRO A 259 11.09 -8.30 18.46
C PRO A 259 10.87 -9.49 17.51
N ASP A 260 9.96 -9.38 16.53
CA ASP A 260 9.68 -10.42 15.54
C ASP A 260 10.66 -10.39 14.34
N TYR A 261 11.59 -9.43 14.27
CA TYR A 261 12.55 -9.35 13.17
C TYR A 261 13.54 -10.52 13.16
N GLY A 262 13.86 -11.02 11.96
CA GLY A 262 14.98 -11.94 11.74
C GLY A 262 14.60 -13.23 11.02
N GLU A 263 13.33 -13.40 10.68
CA GLU A 263 12.84 -14.57 9.93
C GLU A 263 11.85 -14.15 8.83
N PRO A 264 11.69 -14.94 7.76
CA PRO A 264 10.69 -14.68 6.73
C PRO A 264 9.29 -14.50 7.34
N PHE A 265 8.53 -13.52 6.85
CA PHE A 265 7.22 -13.15 7.38
C PHE A 265 6.24 -14.33 7.39
N ALA A 266 6.34 -15.25 6.43
CA ALA A 266 5.54 -16.48 6.43
C ALA A 266 5.71 -17.30 7.72
N LYS A 267 6.94 -17.39 8.27
CA LYS A 267 7.20 -18.08 9.54
C LYS A 267 6.65 -17.31 10.74
N ILE A 268 6.76 -15.98 10.71
CA ILE A 268 6.19 -15.10 11.74
C ILE A 268 4.67 -15.26 11.75
N PHE A 269 4.04 -15.18 10.60
CA PHE A 269 2.59 -15.32 10.45
C PHE A 269 2.09 -16.69 10.90
N GLN A 270 2.82 -17.77 10.59
CA GLN A 270 2.51 -19.11 11.07
C GLN A 270 2.58 -19.22 12.60
N ARG A 271 3.56 -18.57 13.25
CA ARG A 271 3.70 -18.57 14.72
C ARG A 271 2.48 -17.97 15.43
N TYR A 272 1.81 -17.05 14.77
CA TYR A 272 0.63 -16.36 15.28
C TYR A 272 -0.68 -16.92 14.70
N ASP A 273 -0.70 -18.18 14.26
CA ASP A 273 -1.89 -18.86 13.72
C ASP A 273 -2.52 -18.15 12.51
N HIS A 274 -1.71 -17.47 11.70
CA HIS A 274 -2.16 -16.63 10.58
C HIS A 274 -3.10 -15.49 11.01
N ASP A 275 -2.92 -14.98 12.22
CA ASP A 275 -3.66 -13.84 12.76
C ASP A 275 -2.80 -12.57 12.75
N PHE A 276 -3.13 -11.64 11.84
CA PHE A 276 -2.43 -10.36 11.72
C PHE A 276 -2.51 -9.51 12.98
N TYR A 277 -3.55 -9.65 13.81
CA TYR A 277 -3.71 -8.82 15.03
C TYR A 277 -2.77 -9.23 16.15
N LYS A 278 -2.27 -10.47 16.11
CA LYS A 278 -1.31 -10.96 17.10
C LYS A 278 0.14 -10.59 16.76
N ILE A 279 0.41 -10.20 15.51
CA ILE A 279 1.72 -9.71 15.08
C ILE A 279 1.93 -8.29 15.61
N ASP A 280 3.14 -7.98 16.05
CA ASP A 280 3.53 -6.61 16.37
C ASP A 280 3.26 -5.66 15.19
N ARG A 281 2.30 -4.74 15.34
CA ARG A 281 1.96 -3.74 14.30
C ARG A 281 3.17 -2.91 13.90
N LYS A 282 4.16 -2.78 14.78
CA LYS A 282 5.42 -2.06 14.54
C LYS A 282 6.40 -2.83 13.65
N LEU A 283 6.13 -4.09 13.30
CA LEU A 283 6.91 -4.89 12.35
C LEU A 283 6.75 -4.40 10.90
N PHE A 284 5.58 -3.86 10.55
CA PHE A 284 5.28 -3.34 9.21
C PHE A 284 5.98 -1.99 8.97
N SER A 285 7.27 -2.06 8.70
CA SER A 285 8.12 -0.89 8.50
C SER A 285 9.30 -1.19 7.57
N PRO A 286 10.00 -0.18 7.03
CA PRO A 286 11.04 -0.41 6.04
C PRO A 286 12.32 -1.01 6.64
N ALA A 287 13.15 -1.64 5.81
CA ALA A 287 14.44 -2.17 6.26
C ALA A 287 15.44 -1.04 6.58
N VAL A 288 15.40 0.04 5.80
CA VAL A 288 16.22 1.25 5.99
C VAL A 288 15.35 2.49 5.89
N VAL A 289 15.60 3.46 6.78
CA VAL A 289 15.08 4.82 6.62
C VAL A 289 16.22 5.83 6.60
N GLN A 290 16.12 6.81 5.71
CA GLN A 290 16.93 8.01 5.67
C GLN A 290 16.03 9.23 5.89
N LEU A 291 16.36 10.06 6.87
CA LEU A 291 15.64 11.29 7.19
C LEU A 291 16.53 12.46 6.76
N ILE A 292 16.03 13.30 5.85
CA ILE A 292 16.69 14.52 5.38
C ILE A 292 15.92 15.69 5.94
N ASN A 293 16.50 16.39 6.92
CA ASN A 293 15.87 17.56 7.49
C ASN A 293 16.08 18.78 6.59
N VAL A 294 15.00 19.32 6.04
CA VAL A 294 15.07 20.44 5.09
C VAL A 294 15.36 21.78 5.76
N GLU A 295 15.13 21.89 7.07
CA GLU A 295 15.34 23.12 7.84
C GLU A 295 16.78 23.25 8.33
N THR A 296 17.42 22.13 8.69
CA THR A 296 18.79 22.11 9.25
C THR A 296 19.85 21.66 8.24
N GLY A 297 19.45 20.97 7.16
CA GLY A 297 20.37 20.31 6.22
C GLY A 297 20.97 19.00 6.75
N SER A 298 20.61 18.57 7.96
CA SER A 298 21.07 17.31 8.54
C SER A 298 20.48 16.10 7.84
N THR A 299 21.26 15.02 7.82
CA THR A 299 20.83 13.72 7.30
C THR A 299 21.09 12.63 8.33
N PHE A 300 20.07 11.80 8.58
CA PHE A 300 20.14 10.66 9.48
C PHE A 300 19.78 9.38 8.72
N ARG A 301 20.48 8.28 8.98
CA ARG A 301 20.20 6.99 8.34
C ARG A 301 20.17 5.88 9.39
N PHE A 302 19.13 5.07 9.37
CA PHE A 302 18.90 4.00 10.34
C PHE A 302 18.49 2.70 9.64
N GLY A 303 18.77 1.57 10.29
CA GLY A 303 18.42 0.24 9.79
C GLY A 303 19.42 -0.31 8.78
N LYS A 304 19.10 -1.48 8.25
CA LYS A 304 19.87 -2.20 7.23
C LYS A 304 18.96 -3.13 6.46
N THR A 305 19.27 -3.33 5.18
CA THR A 305 18.67 -4.43 4.42
C THR A 305 19.18 -5.77 4.94
N ASN A 306 18.41 -6.83 4.72
CA ASN A 306 18.81 -8.21 5.01
C ASN A 306 18.68 -9.08 3.74
N PRO A 307 19.69 -9.04 2.85
CA PRO A 307 19.68 -9.81 1.61
C PRO A 307 19.48 -11.31 1.79
N GLU A 308 19.94 -11.89 2.91
CA GLU A 308 19.82 -13.33 3.17
C GLU A 308 18.37 -13.73 3.38
N ILE A 309 17.61 -12.98 4.18
CA ILE A 309 16.18 -13.25 4.38
C ILE A 309 15.39 -12.99 3.09
N VAL A 310 15.71 -11.92 2.36
CA VAL A 310 15.04 -11.63 1.08
C VAL A 310 15.23 -12.79 0.10
N ARG A 311 16.47 -13.27 -0.07
CA ARG A 311 16.78 -14.42 -0.93
C ARG A 311 16.08 -15.71 -0.47
N LEU A 312 16.09 -15.97 0.83
CA LEU A 312 15.39 -17.11 1.42
C LEU A 312 13.88 -17.06 1.15
N SER A 313 13.27 -15.90 1.33
CA SER A 313 11.83 -15.67 1.10
C SER A 313 11.46 -15.80 -0.38
N PHE A 314 12.31 -15.27 -1.26
CA PHE A 314 12.06 -15.27 -2.70
C PHE A 314 12.38 -16.63 -3.34
N GLY A 315 13.17 -17.47 -2.65
CA GLY A 315 13.63 -18.75 -3.16
C GLY A 315 14.75 -18.60 -4.20
N THR A 316 15.66 -17.65 -4.00
CA THR A 316 16.75 -17.28 -4.94
C THR A 316 18.14 -17.37 -4.35
#